data_AF-A0A957FGQ0-F1
#
_entry.id   AF-A0A957FGQ0-F1
#
_cell.length_a   1.000
_cell.length_b   1.000
_cell.length_c   1.000
_cell.angle_alpha   90.00
_cell.angle_beta   90.00
_cell.angle_gamma   90.00
#
_symmetry.space_group_name_H-M   'P 1'
#
loop_
_entity.id
_entity.type
_entity.pdbx_description
1 polymer ?
#
loop_
_entity_poly.entity_id
_entity_poly.type
_entity_poly.pdbx_seq_one_letter_code
_entity_poly.pdbx_strand_id
1 'polypeptide(L)'
;GLPVMPCVFTYDPLPVVGWTDESLLTALWRVATYGGPIQSRLQVLRVVQPRPDDDAKQLALEMHGAMTAVLRYSGHEDDVLRPEL
;
A
#
# COMPACT_ATOMS: atom_id res chain seq x y z
N GLY A 1 -2.80 19.34 -14.73
CA GLY A 1 -2.49 19.28 -13.29
C GLY A 1 -1.03 18.96 -13.06
N LEU A 2 -0.58 19.05 -11.80
CA LEU A 2 0.71 18.48 -11.41
C LEU A 2 0.62 16.95 -11.46
N PRO A 3 1.66 16.23 -11.94
CA PRO A 3 1.69 14.78 -11.90
C PRO A 3 1.63 14.27 -10.46
N VAL A 4 0.90 13.17 -10.25
CA VAL A 4 0.76 12.50 -8.95
C VAL A 4 1.28 11.09 -9.08
N MET A 5 2.06 10.64 -8.11
CA MET A 5 2.63 9.31 -8.06
C MET A 5 2.02 8.55 -6.87
N PRO A 6 1.02 7.68 -7.09
CA PRO A 6 0.44 6.87 -6.02
C PRO A 6 1.48 5.86 -5.52
N CYS A 7 1.53 5.67 -4.22
CA CYS A 7 2.50 4.79 -3.57
C CYS A 7 1.78 3.94 -2.51
N VAL A 8 2.19 2.69 -2.38
CA VAL A 8 1.68 1.76 -1.38
C VAL A 8 2.83 1.28 -0.51
N PHE A 9 2.68 1.39 0.80
CA PHE A 9 3.65 0.92 1.77
C PHE A 9 3.10 -0.29 2.50
N THR A 10 3.80 -1.43 2.40
CA THR A 10 3.39 -2.70 3.01
C THR A 10 4.41 -3.16 4.03
N TYR A 11 3.94 -3.85 5.07
CA TYR A 11 4.77 -4.49 6.09
C TYR A 11 4.45 -5.97 6.19
N ASP A 12 5.48 -6.76 6.47
CA ASP A 12 5.36 -8.19 6.72
C ASP A 12 6.15 -8.58 7.98
N PRO A 13 5.51 -9.13 9.04
CA PRO A 13 4.07 -9.40 9.15
C PRO A 13 3.25 -8.17 9.56
N LEU A 14 2.20 -7.87 8.79
CA LEU A 14 1.27 -6.78 9.06
C LEU A 14 0.62 -6.85 10.47
N PRO A 15 0.24 -8.03 11.01
CA PRO A 15 -0.34 -8.11 12.35
C PRO A 15 0.59 -7.63 13.47
N VAL A 16 1.91 -7.63 13.26
CA VAL A 16 2.87 -7.16 14.28
C VAL A 16 2.90 -5.65 14.32
N VAL A 17 2.97 -5.00 13.15
CA VAL A 17 3.11 -3.54 13.04
C VAL A 17 1.77 -2.79 13.05
N GLY A 18 0.68 -3.45 12.66
CA GLY A 18 -0.63 -2.82 12.58
C GLY A 18 -1.17 -2.56 13.98
N TRP A 19 -1.74 -1.38 14.21
CA TRP A 19 -2.47 -1.06 15.43
C TRP A 19 -3.97 -1.11 15.13
N THR A 20 -4.70 -1.95 15.86
CA THR A 20 -6.16 -2.11 15.76
C THR A 20 -6.86 -1.62 17.04
N ASP A 21 -8.09 -2.08 17.32
CA ASP A 21 -8.83 -1.79 18.57
C ASP A 21 -8.20 -2.45 19.82
N GLU A 22 -6.97 -2.07 20.15
CA GLU A 22 -6.24 -2.54 21.33
C GLU A 22 -5.56 -1.38 22.05
N SER A 23 -5.15 -1.61 23.30
CA SER A 23 -4.41 -0.61 24.07
C SER A 23 -2.99 -0.42 23.53
N LEU A 24 -2.46 0.80 23.65
CA LEU A 24 -1.10 1.14 23.23
C LEU A 24 -0.04 0.20 23.83
N LEU A 25 -0.20 -0.18 25.09
CA LEU A 25 0.72 -1.12 25.76
C LEU A 25 0.72 -2.50 25.09
N THR A 26 -0.44 -2.97 24.63
CA THR A 26 -0.56 -4.26 23.93
C THR A 26 0.14 -4.22 22.58
N ALA A 27 -0.07 -3.14 21.81
CA ALA A 27 0.60 -2.94 20.53
C ALA A 27 2.13 -2.86 20.69
N LEU A 28 2.62 -2.08 21.65
CA LEU A 28 4.06 -1.98 21.96
C LEU A 28 4.65 -3.33 22.38
N TRP A 29 3.95 -4.06 23.24
CA TRP A 29 4.40 -5.37 23.69
C TRP A 29 4.50 -6.37 22.54
N ARG A 30 3.52 -6.39 21.62
CA ARG A 30 3.56 -7.26 20.43
C ARG A 30 4.79 -6.97 19.55
N VAL A 31 5.07 -5.69 19.29
CA VAL A 31 6.25 -5.31 18.50
C VAL A 31 7.55 -5.69 19.23
N ALA A 32 7.63 -5.44 20.54
CA ALA A 32 8.81 -5.73 21.34
C ALA A 32 9.11 -7.22 21.50
N THR A 33 8.07 -8.07 21.49
CA THR A 33 8.21 -9.53 21.67
C THR A 33 8.28 -10.31 20.36
N TYR A 34 8.09 -9.65 19.22
CA TYR A 34 8.24 -10.29 17.92
C TYR A 34 9.72 -10.56 17.62
N GLY A 35 10.11 -11.84 17.64
CA GLY A 35 11.51 -12.26 17.44
C GLY A 35 11.95 -12.38 15.98
N GLY A 36 11.08 -12.07 15.02
CA GLY A 36 11.37 -12.14 13.59
C GLY A 36 11.73 -10.79 12.97
N PRO A 37 12.26 -10.77 11.73
CA PRO A 37 12.43 -9.54 10.99
C PRO A 37 11.07 -8.96 10.57
N ILE A 38 10.96 -7.63 10.59
CA ILE A 38 9.85 -6.90 9.97
C ILE A 38 10.36 -6.40 8.63
N GLN A 39 9.77 -6.87 7.54
CA GLN A 39 10.07 -6.37 6.20
C GLN A 39 9.13 -5.23 5.87
N SER A 40 9.65 -4.19 5.23
CA SER A 40 8.86 -3.10 4.67
C SER A 40 9.15 -2.99 3.17
N ARG A 41 8.10 -2.72 2.38
CA ARG A 41 8.22 -2.49 0.94
C ARG A 41 7.43 -1.26 0.55
N LEU A 42 8.05 -0.41 -0.28
CA LEU A 42 7.39 0.70 -0.95
C LEU A 42 7.17 0.30 -2.41
N GLN A 43 5.92 0.22 -2.82
CA GLN A 43 5.52 -0.04 -4.20
C GLN A 43 5.04 1.26 -4.81
N VAL A 44 5.75 1.71 -5.85
CA VAL A 44 5.40 2.91 -6.60
C VAL A 44 4.49 2.48 -7.76
N LEU A 45 3.30 3.08 -7.85
CA LEU A 45 2.36 2.82 -8.93
C LEU A 45 2.62 3.76 -10.11
N ARG A 46 1.93 3.49 -11.22
CA ARG A 46 1.98 4.31 -12.42
C ARG A 46 1.65 5.77 -12.09
N VAL A 47 2.51 6.68 -12.55
CA VAL A 47 2.30 8.13 -12.45
C VAL A 47 1.00 8.50 -13.18
N VAL A 48 0.14 9.23 -12.47
CA VAL A 48 -1.09 9.79 -12.97
C VAL A 48 -0.82 11.23 -13.39
N GLN A 49 -1.19 11.56 -14.63
CA GLN A 49 -1.05 12.90 -15.19
C GLN A 49 -2.45 13.49 -15.38
N PRO A 50 -2.94 14.34 -14.43
CA PRO A 50 -4.29 14.89 -14.52
C PRO A 50 -4.43 15.84 -15.70
N ARG A 51 -5.47 15.64 -16.52
CA ARG A 51 -5.88 16.54 -17.61
C ARG A 51 -6.80 17.64 -17.09
N PRO A 52 -6.94 18.77 -17.82
CA PRO A 52 -7.81 19.86 -17.39
C PRO A 52 -9.28 19.48 -17.23
N ASP A 53 -9.75 18.50 -18.00
CA ASP A 53 -11.15 18.07 -18.02
C ASP A 53 -11.46 16.86 -17.12
N ASP A 54 -10.44 16.34 -16.40
CA ASP A 54 -10.63 15.18 -15.51
C ASP A 54 -11.40 15.60 -14.24
N ASP A 55 -12.38 14.80 -13.84
CA ASP A 55 -12.99 14.94 -12.52
C ASP A 55 -12.01 14.46 -11.44
N ALA A 56 -11.60 15.39 -10.57
CA ALA A 56 -10.69 15.12 -9.46
C ALA A 56 -11.20 14.01 -8.54
N LYS A 57 -12.53 13.89 -8.34
CA LYS A 57 -13.11 12.86 -7.48
C LYS A 57 -12.97 11.48 -8.13
N GLN A 58 -13.26 11.38 -9.42
CA GLN A 58 -13.10 10.13 -10.16
C GLN A 58 -11.64 9.69 -10.19
N LEU A 59 -10.72 10.62 -10.47
CA LEU A 59 -9.28 10.34 -10.48
C LEU A 59 -8.78 9.83 -9.12
N ALA A 60 -9.25 10.44 -8.02
CA ALA A 60 -8.93 9.98 -6.67
C ALA A 60 -9.46 8.57 -6.40
N LEU A 61 -10.67 8.25 -6.87
CA LEU A 61 -11.27 6.93 -6.72
C LEU A 61 -10.49 5.87 -7.50
N GLU A 62 -10.06 6.17 -8.73
CA GLU A 62 -9.25 5.29 -9.56
C GLU A 62 -7.88 5.01 -8.93
N MET A 63 -7.20 6.06 -8.45
CA MET A 63 -5.94 5.92 -7.72
C MET A 63 -6.12 5.07 -6.45
N HIS A 64 -7.18 5.33 -5.69
CA HIS A 64 -7.49 4.57 -4.48
C HIS A 64 -7.77 3.09 -4.78
N GLY A 65 -8.50 2.81 -5.85
CA GLY A 65 -8.77 1.45 -6.33
C GLY A 65 -7.48 0.72 -6.71
N ALA A 66 -6.58 1.38 -7.44
CA ALA A 66 -5.29 0.81 -7.82
C ALA A 66 -4.40 0.51 -6.60
N MET A 67 -4.31 1.45 -5.64
CA MET A 67 -3.57 1.23 -4.40
C MET A 67 -4.17 0.09 -3.56
N THR A 68 -5.50 0.01 -3.49
CA THR A 68 -6.20 -1.07 -2.77
C THR A 68 -5.98 -2.43 -3.41
N ALA A 69 -5.95 -2.51 -4.74
CA ALA A 69 -5.64 -3.75 -5.45
C ALA A 69 -4.24 -4.26 -5.08
N VAL A 70 -3.24 -3.37 -5.03
CA VAL A 70 -1.89 -3.73 -4.57
C VAL A 70 -1.93 -4.27 -3.13
N LEU A 71 -2.61 -3.60 -2.20
CA LEU A 71 -2.72 -4.08 -0.81
C LEU A 71 -3.38 -5.47 -0.70
N ARG A 72 -4.38 -5.77 -1.55
CA ARG A 72 -5.10 -7.06 -1.52
C ARG A 72 -4.34 -8.19 -2.19
N TYR A 73 -3.63 -7.91 -3.28
CA TYR A 73 -3.03 -8.94 -4.14
C TYR A 73 -1.50 -9.05 -4.03
N SER A 74 -0.81 -8.10 -3.40
CA SER A 74 0.66 -8.16 -3.21
C SER A 74 1.15 -9.31 -2.32
N GLY A 75 0.24 -10.06 -1.66
CA GLY A 75 0.56 -11.36 -1.06
C GLY A 75 0.73 -12.52 -2.05
N HIS A 76 0.50 -12.29 -3.35
CA HIS A 76 0.59 -13.28 -4.45
C HIS A 76 1.64 -12.82 -5.47
N GLU A 77 2.89 -12.67 -5.05
CA GLU A 77 3.99 -12.06 -5.84
C GLU A 77 4.34 -12.82 -7.15
N ASP A 78 3.66 -13.92 -7.47
CA ASP A 78 3.74 -14.64 -8.75
C ASP A 78 2.70 -14.20 -9.82
N ASP A 79 1.68 -13.40 -9.49
CA ASP A 79 0.54 -13.14 -10.41
C ASP A 79 0.54 -11.78 -11.13
N VAL A 80 1.45 -10.86 -10.79
CA VAL A 80 1.54 -9.57 -11.52
C VAL A 80 2.50 -9.73 -12.69
N LEU A 81 1.97 -10.32 -13.76
CA LEU A 81 2.59 -10.38 -15.09
C LEU A 81 3.22 -9.03 -15.42
N ARG A 82 4.54 -9.06 -15.60
CA ARG A 82 5.29 -7.97 -16.23
C ARG A 82 4.65 -7.72 -17.59
N PRO A 83 4.23 -6.49 -17.93
CA PRO A 83 3.96 -6.19 -19.31
C PRO A 83 5.31 -6.29 -20.03
N GLU A 84 5.46 -7.32 -20.87
CA GLU A 84 6.57 -7.43 -21.78
C GLU A 84 6.60 -6.21 -22.72
N LEU A 85 7.84 -5.90 -23.11
CA LEU A 85 8.34 -4.75 -23.89
C LEU A 85 7.45 -4.26 -25.03
#